data_AF-A0A6B2V2C8-F1
#
_entry.id   AF-A0A6B2V2C8-F1
#
_cell.length_a   1.000
_cell.length_b   1.000
_cell.length_c   1.000
_cell.angle_alpha   90.00
_cell.angle_beta   90.00
_cell.angle_gamma   90.00
#
_symmetry.space_group_name_H-M   'P 1'
#
loop_
_entity.id
_entity.type
_entity.pdbx_description
1 polymer ?
#
loop_
_entity_poly.entity_id
_entity_poly.type
_entity_poly.pdbx_seq_one_letter_code
_entity_poly.pdbx_strand_id
1 'polypeptide(L)' 'VPLAKAAAVHVDADDAATEVAAAAAALAAADAGDEKALAVVDAAEDHDLLWFATQEIASLVAVREDS' A
#
# COMPACT_ATOMS: atom_id res chain seq x y z
N VAL A 1 11.93 -14.39 -0.13
CA VAL A 1 12.36 -14.60 1.28
C VAL A 1 11.20 -15.28 2.01
N PRO A 2 11.39 -16.40 2.74
CA PRO A 2 10.30 -17.01 3.52
C PRO A 2 9.82 -16.07 4.63
N LEU A 3 8.52 -16.06 4.95
CA LEU A 3 7.95 -15.22 6.02
C LEU A 3 8.65 -15.47 7.37
N ALA A 4 9.08 -16.71 7.63
CA ALA A 4 9.85 -17.07 8.83
C ALA A 4 11.21 -16.36 8.97
N LYS A 5 11.69 -15.66 7.92
CA LYS A 5 12.90 -14.83 7.96
C LYS A 5 12.61 -13.33 8.11
N ALA A 6 11.35 -12.90 8.09
CA ALA A 6 10.99 -11.50 8.28
C ALA A 6 11.13 -11.11 9.76
N ALA A 7 11.71 -9.94 10.03
CA ALA A 7 11.78 -9.37 11.38
C ALA A 7 10.52 -8.59 11.78
N ALA A 8 9.79 -8.11 10.77
CA ALA A 8 8.54 -7.36 10.88
C ALA A 8 7.83 -7.36 9.52
N VAL A 9 6.57 -6.95 9.50
CA VAL A 9 5.87 -6.57 8.26
C VAL A 9 5.46 -5.11 8.34
N HIS A 10 5.43 -4.47 7.19
CA HIS A 10 4.83 -3.15 7.03
C HIS A 10 3.55 -3.30 6.22
N VAL A 11 2.50 -2.61 6.60
CA VAL A 11 1.21 -2.63 5.92
C VAL A 11 0.76 -1.19 5.71
N ASP A 12 0.24 -0.88 4.52
CA ASP A 12 -0.38 0.41 4.26
C ASP A 12 -1.51 0.67 5.27
N ALA A 13 -1.66 1.92 5.71
CA ALA A 13 -2.84 2.32 6.46
C ALA A 13 -4.11 2.22 5.58
N ASP A 14 -5.27 2.07 6.22
CA ASP A 14 -6.55 1.87 5.50
C ASP A 14 -6.89 3.03 4.55
N ASP A 15 -6.44 4.25 4.85
CA ASP A 15 -6.67 5.43 4.04
C ASP A 15 -5.82 5.49 2.77
N ALA A 16 -4.70 4.76 2.71
CA ALA A 16 -3.84 4.67 1.53
C ALA A 16 -4.54 4.03 0.33
N ALA A 17 -5.51 3.15 0.57
CA ALA A 17 -6.19 2.40 -0.50
C ALA A 17 -6.82 3.31 -1.57
N THR A 18 -7.35 4.46 -1.17
CA THR A 18 -8.03 5.38 -2.11
C THR A 18 -7.02 6.08 -3.02
N GLU A 19 -5.92 6.58 -2.48
CA GLU A 19 -4.89 7.29 -3.24
C GLU A 19 -4.07 6.32 -4.09
N VAL A 20 -3.77 5.11 -3.60
CA VAL A 20 -3.12 4.05 -4.41
C VAL A 20 -4.00 3.67 -5.61
N ALA A 21 -5.31 3.56 -5.42
CA ALA A 21 -6.23 3.31 -6.54
C ALA A 21 -6.27 4.48 -7.54
N ALA A 22 -6.23 5.72 -7.06
CA ALA A 22 -6.15 6.90 -7.90
C ALA A 22 -4.83 6.95 -8.71
N ALA A 23 -3.69 6.68 -8.07
CA ALA A 23 -2.39 6.59 -8.70
C ALA A 23 -2.35 5.50 -9.78
N ALA A 24 -2.90 4.31 -9.50
CA ALA A 24 -2.99 3.23 -10.47
C ALA A 24 -3.81 3.63 -11.71
N ALA A 25 -4.90 4.38 -11.53
CA ALA A 25 -5.72 4.90 -12.62
C ALA A 25 -5.03 6.03 -13.42
N ALA A 26 -4.17 6.82 -12.77
CA ALA A 26 -3.44 7.94 -13.39
C ALA A 26 -2.19 7.51 -14.18
N LEU A 27 -1.70 6.29 -13.96
CA LEU A 27 -0.39 5.82 -14.44
C LEU A 27 -0.17 6.04 -15.95
N ALA A 28 -1.15 5.70 -16.79
CA ALA A 28 -1.02 5.85 -18.23
C ALA A 28 -0.89 7.33 -18.69
N ALA A 29 -1.56 8.26 -18.01
CA ALA A 29 -1.46 9.69 -18.30
C ALA A 29 -0.13 10.26 -17.78
N ALA A 30 0.33 9.80 -16.62
CA ALA A 30 1.63 10.15 -16.07
C ALA A 30 2.76 9.71 -17.02
N ASP A 31 2.70 8.47 -17.54
CA ASP A 31 3.65 7.94 -18.53
C ASP A 31 3.64 8.74 -19.85
N ALA A 32 2.51 9.36 -20.19
CA ALA A 32 2.38 10.25 -21.35
C ALA A 32 2.85 11.69 -21.07
N GLY A 33 3.29 11.99 -19.85
CA GLY A 33 3.84 13.29 -19.44
C GLY A 33 2.82 14.28 -18.86
N ASP A 34 1.63 13.84 -18.43
CA ASP A 34 0.69 14.72 -17.71
C ASP A 34 1.18 15.02 -16.29
N GLU A 35 1.55 16.28 -16.04
CA GLU A 35 2.08 16.75 -14.75
C GLU A 35 1.10 16.59 -13.58
N LYS A 36 -0.22 16.68 -13.83
CA LYS A 36 -1.21 16.45 -12.78
C LYS A 36 -1.32 14.97 -12.46
N ALA A 37 -1.26 14.12 -13.47
CA ALA A 37 -1.25 12.68 -13.27
C ALA A 37 0.01 12.23 -12.52
N LEU A 38 1.17 12.82 -12.83
CA LEU A 38 2.41 12.59 -12.07
C LEU A 38 2.25 12.95 -10.60
N ALA A 39 1.68 14.12 -10.29
CA ALA A 39 1.42 14.51 -8.90
C ALA A 39 0.49 13.55 -8.15
N VAL A 40 -0.50 12.96 -8.84
CA VAL A 40 -1.39 11.94 -8.25
C VAL A 40 -0.66 10.63 -8.00
N VAL A 41 0.25 10.22 -8.89
CA VAL A 41 1.09 9.03 -8.68
C VAL A 41 2.04 9.22 -7.50
N ASP A 42 2.70 10.38 -7.42
CA ASP A 42 3.62 10.71 -6.34
C ASP A 42 2.91 10.73 -4.98
N ALA A 43 1.66 11.24 -4.92
CA ALA A 43 0.90 11.30 -3.67
C ALA A 43 0.68 9.91 -3.01
N ALA A 44 0.74 8.81 -3.76
CA ALA A 44 0.62 7.46 -3.19
C ALA A 44 1.80 7.08 -2.28
N GLU A 45 2.96 7.74 -2.39
CA GLU A 45 4.14 7.46 -1.58
C GLU A 45 4.13 8.14 -0.20
N ASP A 46 3.24 9.12 -0.01
CA ASP A 46 3.14 9.92 1.21
C ASP A 46 2.35 9.23 2.34
N HIS A 47 1.91 7.99 2.14
CA HIS A 47 1.16 7.24 3.13
C HIS A 47 2.06 6.54 4.16
N ASP A 48 1.60 6.56 5.42
CA ASP A 48 2.26 5.87 6.51
C ASP A 48 2.23 4.35 6.32
N LEU A 49 3.39 3.73 6.53
CA LEU A 49 3.53 2.28 6.61
C LEU A 49 3.46 1.83 8.08
N LEU A 50 2.34 1.22 8.44
CA LEU A 50 2.14 0.63 9.76
C LEU A 50 3.13 -0.51 9.99
N TRP A 51 3.78 -0.53 11.15
CA TRP A 51 4.76 -1.56 11.52
C TRP A 51 4.14 -2.59 12.44
N PHE A 52 4.36 -3.87 12.14
CA PHE A 52 3.89 -4.98 12.96
C PHE A 52 5.01 -5.98 13.24
N ALA A 53 5.13 -6.37 14.51
CA ALA A 53 6.06 -7.38 14.93
C ALA A 53 5.61 -8.78 14.50
N THR A 54 6.53 -9.74 14.49
CA THR A 54 6.28 -11.10 14.00
C THR A 54 5.10 -11.81 14.66
N GLN A 55 4.83 -11.58 15.96
CA GLN A 55 3.70 -12.17 16.67
C GLN A 55 2.33 -11.62 16.26
N GLU A 56 2.28 -10.44 15.63
CA GLU A 56 1.03 -9.77 15.23
C GLU A 56 0.56 -10.21 13.83
N ILE A 57 1.49 -10.75 13.02
CA ILE A 57 1.24 -11.14 11.63
C ILE A 57 0.09 -12.13 11.50
N ALA A 58 0.00 -13.10 12.42
CA ALA A 58 -1.06 -14.11 12.38
C ALA A 58 -2.45 -13.48 12.49
N SER A 59 -2.60 -12.44 13.31
CA SER A 59 -3.87 -11.71 13.48
C SER A 59 -4.20 -10.86 12.26
N LEU A 60 -3.20 -10.32 11.55
CA LEU A 60 -3.40 -9.52 10.34
C LEU A 60 -3.96 -10.35 9.17
N VAL A 61 -3.49 -11.59 9.01
CA VAL A 61 -3.86 -12.47 7.88
C VAL A 61 -4.93 -13.50 8.24
N ALA A 62 -5.32 -13.57 9.51
CA ALA A 62 -6.46 -14.39 9.92
C ALA A 62 -7.69 -13.91 9.16
N VAL A 63 -8.30 -14.82 8.41
CA VAL A 63 -9.31 -14.55 7.39
C VAL A 63 -10.42 -13.64 7.91
N ARG A 64 -10.66 -12.54 7.20
CA ARG A 64 -11.94 -11.82 7.21
C ARG A 64 -12.93 -12.67 6.40
N GLU A 65 -13.64 -13.57 7.08
CA GLU A 65 -14.75 -14.36 6.53
C GLU A 65 -15.98 -13.46 6.27
N ASP A 66 -15.82 -12.33 5.58
CA ASP A 66 -16.92 -11.47 5.10
C ASP A 66 -16.35 -10.31 4.27
N SER A 67 -16.28 -10.46 2.94
CA SER A 67 -16.47 -9.42 1.89
C SER A 67 -16.40 -10.02 0.50
#